data_AF-A0A0Q7D6N5-F1
#
_entry.id   AF-A0A0Q7D6N5-F1
#
_cell.length_a   1.000
_cell.length_b   1.000
_cell.length_c   1.000
_cell.angle_alpha   90.00
_cell.angle_beta   90.00
_cell.angle_gamma   90.00
#
_symmetry.space_group_name_H-M   'P 1'
#
loop_
_entity.id
_entity.type
_entity.pdbx_description
1 polymer ?
#
loop_
_entity_poly.entity_id
_entity_poly.type
_entity_poly.pdbx_seq_one_letter_code
_entity_poly.pdbx_strand_id
1 'polypeptide(L)'
;MSCSAAAMLSALWLAAAPAGAGAAAAPPPVIATEPLFADIVRRASALKAEVEAFKGADAPISAAFRTRIGELAELDMQAHRSLAERNLDGDLKCILRGISEDLPLKLKALEDAKAGKERDTAIADLGYLLNDNVEVITAPPQAPV
;
A
#
# COMPACT_ATOMS: atom_id res chain seq x y z
N MET A 1 -28.58 -7.25 73.38
CA MET A 1 -29.36 -8.22 72.58
C MET A 1 -28.50 -8.59 71.38
N SER A 2 -27.80 -9.73 71.48
CA SER A 2 -27.07 -10.35 70.38
C SER A 2 -28.04 -11.21 69.56
N CYS A 3 -27.88 -11.24 68.25
CA CYS A 3 -27.96 -12.48 67.47
C CYS A 3 -27.18 -12.30 66.17
N SER A 4 -26.12 -13.10 66.07
CA SER A 4 -25.16 -13.21 64.98
C SER A 4 -25.66 -14.11 63.84
N ALA A 5 -24.89 -14.05 62.73
CA ALA A 5 -24.71 -15.06 61.67
C ALA A 5 -25.82 -15.12 60.61
N ALA A 6 -25.56 -15.24 59.31
CA ALA A 6 -24.38 -15.44 58.46
C ALA A 6 -24.75 -14.81 57.08
N ALA A 7 -23.96 -14.68 56.02
CA ALA A 7 -22.80 -15.37 55.50
C ALA A 7 -22.20 -14.41 54.44
N MET A 8 -20.92 -14.06 54.53
CA MET A 8 -19.82 -14.66 53.75
C MET A 8 -19.81 -14.38 52.24
N LEU A 9 -18.62 -13.93 51.81
CA LEU A 9 -17.95 -14.11 50.52
C LEU A 9 -18.32 -13.15 49.39
N SER A 10 -17.47 -12.15 49.20
CA SER A 10 -16.83 -11.86 47.90
C SER A 10 -15.67 -10.88 48.09
N ALA A 11 -14.54 -11.39 48.57
CA ALA A 11 -13.24 -10.77 48.35
C ALA A 11 -12.66 -11.33 47.04
N LEU A 12 -11.83 -10.52 46.39
CA LEU A 12 -11.05 -10.78 45.17
C LEU A 12 -11.80 -10.67 43.85
N TRP A 13 -11.69 -9.51 43.20
CA TRP A 13 -11.42 -9.45 41.76
C TRP A 13 -10.55 -8.23 41.46
N LEU A 14 -9.23 -8.42 41.61
CA LEU A 14 -8.20 -7.54 41.08
C LEU A 14 -7.27 -8.40 40.22
N ALA A 15 -7.54 -8.50 38.92
CA ALA A 15 -6.58 -8.73 37.83
C ALA A 15 -7.29 -9.19 36.54
N ALA A 16 -7.54 -8.24 35.63
CA ALA A 16 -7.49 -8.46 34.17
C ALA A 16 -7.65 -7.08 33.50
N ALA A 17 -6.54 -6.37 33.33
CA ALA A 17 -6.52 -5.32 32.31
C ALA A 17 -6.71 -6.04 30.96
N PRO A 18 -7.70 -5.68 30.13
CA PRO A 18 -7.76 -6.22 28.78
C PRO A 18 -6.49 -5.73 28.07
N ALA A 19 -5.63 -6.68 27.70
CA ALA A 19 -4.63 -6.43 26.65
C ALA A 19 -5.40 -5.81 25.49
N GLY A 20 -5.03 -4.58 25.11
CA GLY A 20 -5.72 -3.83 24.07
C GLY A 20 -5.95 -4.73 22.87
N ALA A 21 -7.22 -4.99 22.55
CA ALA A 21 -7.57 -5.63 21.31
C ALA A 21 -6.94 -4.77 20.21
N GLY A 22 -5.91 -5.30 19.53
CA GLY A 22 -5.38 -4.67 18.33
C GLY A 22 -6.56 -4.39 17.42
N ALA A 23 -6.70 -3.14 16.98
CA ALA A 23 -7.80 -2.73 16.13
C ALA A 23 -7.90 -3.73 14.97
N ALA A 24 -9.03 -4.42 14.85
CA ALA A 24 -9.27 -5.32 13.74
C ALA A 24 -9.05 -4.54 12.44
N ALA A 25 -8.29 -5.12 11.51
CA ALA A 25 -8.05 -4.49 10.22
C ALA A 25 -9.40 -4.15 9.57
N ALA A 26 -9.61 -2.87 9.27
CA ALA A 26 -10.80 -2.42 8.56
C ALA A 26 -10.85 -3.11 7.18
N PRO A 27 -12.05 -3.44 6.67
CA PRO A 27 -12.18 -4.02 5.34
C PRO A 27 -11.60 -3.05 4.29
N PRO A 28 -11.02 -3.57 3.19
CA PRO A 28 -10.49 -2.73 2.12
C PRO A 28 -11.62 -1.89 1.51
N PRO A 29 -11.30 -0.71 0.94
CA PRO A 29 -12.31 0.11 0.27
C PRO A 29 -12.93 -0.68 -0.90
N VAL A 30 -14.21 -0.44 -1.18
CA VAL A 30 -14.94 -1.13 -2.26
C VAL A 30 -14.21 -1.02 -3.61
N ILE A 31 -13.61 0.15 -3.89
CA ILE A 31 -12.81 0.38 -5.09
C ILE A 31 -11.64 -0.60 -5.23
N ALA A 32 -10.95 -0.97 -4.15
CA ALA A 32 -9.83 -1.92 -4.20
C ALA A 32 -10.25 -3.32 -4.67
N THR A 33 -11.54 -3.66 -4.52
CA THR A 33 -12.07 -4.96 -4.95
C THR A 33 -12.54 -4.96 -6.41
N GLU A 34 -12.62 -3.79 -7.04
CA GLU A 34 -12.99 -3.68 -8.45
C GLU A 34 -11.86 -4.27 -9.35
N PRO A 35 -12.17 -4.99 -10.44
CA PRO A 35 -11.18 -5.76 -11.19
C PRO A 35 -9.96 -4.98 -11.68
N LEU A 36 -10.16 -3.73 -12.13
CA LEU A 36 -9.07 -2.86 -12.60
C LEU A 36 -8.09 -2.53 -11.46
N PHE A 37 -8.60 -2.08 -10.32
CA PHE A 37 -7.79 -1.68 -9.17
C PHE A 37 -7.10 -2.90 -8.52
N ALA A 38 -7.79 -4.04 -8.47
CA ALA A 38 -7.19 -5.28 -7.99
C ALA A 38 -6.05 -5.78 -8.92
N ASP A 39 -6.14 -5.57 -10.24
CA ASP A 39 -5.04 -5.86 -11.17
C ASP A 39 -3.85 -4.94 -10.95
N ILE A 40 -4.09 -3.62 -10.80
CA ILE A 40 -3.05 -2.64 -10.49
C ILE A 40 -2.30 -3.03 -9.21
N VAL A 41 -3.01 -3.29 -8.11
CA VAL A 41 -2.41 -3.69 -6.83
C VAL A 41 -1.55 -4.95 -6.98
N ARG A 42 -2.04 -5.96 -7.68
CA ARG A 42 -1.28 -7.20 -7.92
C ARG A 42 0.00 -6.94 -8.71
N ARG A 43 -0.08 -6.16 -9.79
CA ARG A 43 1.06 -5.85 -10.67
C ARG A 43 2.09 -4.98 -9.96
N ALA A 44 1.65 -3.94 -9.27
CA ALA A 44 2.50 -3.06 -8.48
C ALA A 44 3.24 -3.83 -7.38
N SER A 45 2.54 -4.72 -6.66
CA SER A 45 3.16 -5.59 -5.64
C SER A 45 4.23 -6.51 -6.23
N ALA A 46 3.96 -7.13 -7.38
CA ALA A 46 4.92 -8.01 -8.04
C ALA A 46 6.16 -7.25 -8.54
N LEU A 47 5.96 -6.07 -9.15
CA LEU A 47 7.04 -5.21 -9.62
C LEU A 47 7.87 -4.65 -8.46
N LYS A 48 7.24 -4.33 -7.32
CA LYS A 48 7.92 -3.91 -6.10
C LYS A 48 8.87 -5.00 -5.61
N ALA A 49 8.39 -6.23 -5.49
CA ALA A 49 9.22 -7.35 -5.05
C ALA A 49 10.41 -7.58 -6.01
N GLU A 50 10.18 -7.45 -7.32
CA GLU A 50 11.21 -7.61 -8.33
C GLU A 50 12.26 -6.49 -8.30
N VAL A 51 11.86 -5.22 -8.17
CA VAL A 51 12.83 -4.11 -8.08
C VAL A 51 13.65 -4.20 -6.80
N GLU A 52 13.05 -4.62 -5.68
CA GLU A 52 13.76 -4.83 -4.43
C GLU A 52 14.80 -5.95 -4.53
N ALA A 53 14.59 -6.94 -5.40
CA ALA A 53 15.55 -8.00 -5.66
C ALA A 53 16.78 -7.52 -6.45
N PHE A 54 16.76 -6.31 -7.02
CA PHE A 54 17.94 -5.71 -7.66
C PHE A 54 18.96 -5.15 -6.65
N LYS A 55 18.61 -5.04 -5.37
CA LYS A 55 19.52 -4.50 -4.33
C LYS A 55 20.81 -5.31 -4.27
N GLY A 56 21.95 -4.61 -4.28
CA GLY A 56 23.27 -5.25 -4.28
C GLY A 56 23.64 -5.97 -5.57
N ALA A 57 22.83 -5.86 -6.64
CA ALA A 57 23.11 -6.42 -7.94
C ALA A 57 23.28 -5.32 -9.01
N ASP A 58 24.42 -5.34 -9.68
CA ASP A 58 24.72 -4.47 -10.83
C ASP A 58 24.22 -5.10 -12.16
N ALA A 59 23.05 -5.74 -12.10
CA ALA A 59 22.46 -6.41 -13.26
C ALA A 59 21.70 -5.40 -14.14
N PRO A 60 21.76 -5.54 -15.48
CA PRO A 60 20.98 -4.69 -16.37
C PRO A 60 19.47 -4.93 -16.15
N ILE A 61 18.69 -3.85 -16.25
CA ILE A 61 17.23 -3.93 -16.17
C ILE A 61 16.70 -4.65 -17.41
N SER A 62 15.89 -5.69 -17.19
CA SER A 62 15.35 -6.51 -18.27
C SER A 62 14.30 -5.75 -19.10
N ALA A 63 14.17 -6.12 -20.37
CA ALA A 63 13.12 -5.54 -21.23
C ALA A 63 11.71 -5.86 -20.71
N ALA A 64 11.52 -7.06 -20.16
CA ALA A 64 10.24 -7.47 -19.59
C ALA A 64 9.85 -6.65 -18.34
N PHE A 65 10.83 -6.24 -17.52
CA PHE A 65 10.57 -5.34 -16.40
C PHE A 65 10.16 -3.94 -16.89
N ARG A 66 10.91 -3.36 -17.84
CA ARG A 66 10.55 -2.07 -18.48
C ARG A 66 9.12 -2.07 -19.02
N THR A 67 8.77 -3.09 -19.80
CA THR A 67 7.44 -3.21 -20.41
C THR A 67 6.35 -3.24 -19.34
N ARG A 68 6.50 -4.05 -18.29
CA ARG A 68 5.50 -4.13 -17.22
C ARG A 68 5.36 -2.84 -16.40
N ILE A 69 6.42 -2.06 -16.22
CA ILE A 69 6.31 -0.73 -15.62
C ILE A 69 5.48 0.20 -16.51
N GLY A 70 5.72 0.20 -17.83
CA GLY A 70 4.91 0.98 -18.78
C GLY A 70 3.44 0.54 -18.80
N GLU A 71 3.18 -0.76 -18.78
CA GLU A 71 1.81 -1.30 -18.68
C GLU A 71 1.12 -0.87 -17.39
N LEU A 72 1.83 -0.88 -16.26
CA LEU A 72 1.28 -0.41 -14.97
C LEU A 72 0.91 1.07 -15.03
N ALA A 73 1.78 1.92 -15.58
CA ALA A 73 1.50 3.33 -15.75
C ALA A 73 0.23 3.56 -16.59
N GLU A 74 0.07 2.84 -17.70
CA GLU A 74 -1.15 2.94 -18.52
C GLU A 74 -2.42 2.48 -17.77
N LEU A 75 -2.31 1.47 -16.91
CA LEU A 75 -3.41 1.03 -16.05
C LEU A 75 -3.77 2.09 -15.00
N ASP A 76 -2.78 2.74 -14.39
CA ASP A 76 -3.00 3.85 -13.45
C ASP A 76 -3.70 5.03 -14.15
N MET A 77 -3.27 5.35 -15.37
CA MET A 77 -3.96 6.32 -16.25
C MET A 77 -5.39 5.92 -16.58
N GLN A 78 -5.63 4.63 -16.85
CA GLN A 78 -6.97 4.11 -17.09
C GLN A 78 -7.85 4.24 -15.84
N ALA A 79 -7.32 3.91 -14.66
CA ALA A 79 -8.03 4.03 -13.39
C ALA A 79 -8.35 5.49 -13.06
N HIS A 80 -7.41 6.41 -13.28
CA HIS A 80 -7.64 7.85 -13.21
C HIS A 80 -8.84 8.29 -14.07
N ARG A 81 -8.85 7.90 -15.35
CA ARG A 81 -9.95 8.23 -16.28
C ARG A 81 -11.28 7.61 -15.84
N SER A 82 -11.28 6.35 -15.40
CA SER A 82 -12.48 5.67 -14.92
C SER A 82 -13.10 6.37 -13.70
N LEU A 83 -12.28 6.83 -12.76
CA LEU A 83 -12.75 7.62 -11.61
C LEU A 83 -13.33 8.97 -12.06
N ALA A 84 -12.68 9.65 -13.01
CA ALA A 84 -13.17 10.91 -13.56
C ALA A 84 -14.54 10.74 -14.25
N GLU A 85 -14.70 9.71 -15.09
CA GLU A 85 -15.96 9.41 -15.80
C GLU A 85 -17.13 9.14 -14.84
N ARG A 86 -16.83 8.59 -13.65
CA ARG A 86 -17.80 8.31 -12.58
C ARG A 86 -18.05 9.52 -11.67
N ASN A 87 -17.43 10.67 -11.94
CA ASN A 87 -17.43 11.86 -11.08
C ASN A 87 -16.95 11.56 -9.65
N LEU A 88 -15.99 10.64 -9.51
CA LEU A 88 -15.34 10.32 -8.24
C LEU A 88 -14.07 11.19 -8.12
N ASP A 89 -14.30 12.46 -7.80
CA ASP A 89 -13.26 13.51 -7.77
C ASP A 89 -12.47 13.56 -6.46
N GLY A 90 -12.06 12.40 -5.94
CA GLY A 90 -11.24 12.30 -4.73
C GLY A 90 -9.73 12.29 -5.00
N ASP A 91 -8.94 12.36 -3.93
CA ASP A 91 -7.47 12.33 -3.98
C ASP A 91 -6.91 11.14 -4.77
N LEU A 92 -7.52 9.96 -4.61
CA LEU A 92 -7.13 8.74 -5.33
C LEU A 92 -7.02 8.98 -6.84
N LYS A 93 -7.97 9.71 -7.44
CA LYS A 93 -7.95 10.03 -8.87
C LYS A 93 -6.67 10.80 -9.25
N CYS A 94 -6.34 11.84 -8.50
CA CYS A 94 -5.17 12.68 -8.78
C CYS A 94 -3.86 11.96 -8.48
N ILE A 95 -3.83 11.15 -7.41
CA ILE A 95 -2.70 10.32 -7.02
C ILE A 95 -2.36 9.30 -8.10
N LEU A 96 -3.34 8.57 -8.62
CA LEU A 96 -3.12 7.60 -9.71
C LEU A 96 -2.54 8.29 -10.96
N ARG A 97 -2.91 9.55 -11.21
CA ARG A 97 -2.27 10.32 -12.28
C ARG A 97 -0.81 10.60 -12.01
N GLY A 98 -0.49 11.12 -10.82
CA GLY A 98 0.89 11.38 -10.44
C GLY A 98 1.76 10.12 -10.51
N ILE A 99 1.27 8.99 -10.00
CA ILE A 99 2.00 7.71 -10.03
C ILE A 99 2.28 7.26 -11.46
N SER A 100 1.27 7.31 -12.33
CA SER A 100 1.46 6.97 -13.75
C SER A 100 2.53 7.82 -14.44
N GLU A 101 2.58 9.12 -14.14
CA GLU A 101 3.52 10.05 -14.74
C GLU A 101 4.94 9.86 -14.18
N ASP A 102 5.06 9.49 -12.90
CA ASP A 102 6.33 9.29 -12.20
C ASP A 102 6.98 7.92 -12.47
N LEU A 103 6.19 6.86 -12.73
CA LEU A 103 6.71 5.52 -13.02
C LEU A 103 7.77 5.49 -14.13
N PRO A 104 7.55 6.07 -15.33
CA PRO A 104 8.57 6.10 -16.38
C PRO A 104 9.80 6.93 -15.99
N LEU A 105 9.63 7.99 -15.17
CA LEU A 105 10.74 8.81 -14.69
C LEU A 105 11.63 8.05 -13.72
N LYS A 106 11.02 7.32 -12.77
CA LYS A 106 11.76 6.49 -11.79
C LYS A 106 12.42 5.27 -12.44
N LEU A 107 11.77 4.66 -13.44
CA LEU A 107 12.41 3.63 -14.25
C LEU A 107 13.65 4.17 -14.96
N LYS A 108 13.54 5.34 -15.61
CA LYS A 108 14.68 5.97 -16.28
C LYS A 108 15.81 6.28 -15.31
N ALA A 109 15.51 6.79 -14.12
CA ALA A 109 16.51 7.03 -13.09
C ALA A 109 17.26 5.74 -12.69
N LEU A 110 16.55 4.62 -12.57
CA LEU A 110 17.16 3.31 -12.30
C LEU A 110 18.02 2.79 -13.45
N GLU A 111 17.65 3.09 -14.70
CA GLU A 111 18.45 2.71 -15.87
C GLU A 111 19.72 3.54 -16.02
N ASP A 112 19.65 4.84 -15.68
CA ASP A 112 20.79 5.74 -15.70
C ASP A 112 21.75 5.45 -14.52
N ALA A 113 21.22 4.99 -13.38
CA ALA A 113 21.97 4.62 -12.18
C ALA A 113 22.65 3.24 -12.30
N LYS A 114 23.89 3.24 -12.81
CA LYS A 114 24.61 2.01 -13.18
C LYS A 114 25.07 1.14 -12.02
N ALA A 115 25.49 1.72 -10.89
CA ALA A 115 26.04 0.96 -9.77
C ALA A 115 26.07 1.75 -8.44
N GLY A 116 26.27 1.02 -7.34
CA GLY A 116 26.51 1.60 -6.02
C GLY A 116 25.34 2.40 -5.45
N LYS A 117 25.65 3.42 -4.65
CA LYS A 117 24.65 4.17 -3.87
C LYS A 117 23.56 4.83 -4.72
N GLU A 118 23.91 5.33 -5.90
CA GLU A 118 22.96 5.94 -6.82
C GLU A 118 21.93 4.92 -7.30
N ARG A 119 22.40 3.71 -7.63
CA ARG A 119 21.55 2.59 -8.02
C ARG A 119 20.65 2.14 -6.87
N ASP A 120 21.20 2.01 -5.66
CA ASP A 120 20.42 1.65 -4.48
C ASP A 120 19.31 2.68 -4.18
N THR A 121 19.61 3.96 -4.40
CA THR A 121 18.62 5.04 -4.25
C THR A 121 17.53 4.93 -5.31
N ALA A 122 17.89 4.72 -6.57
CA ALA A 122 16.91 4.58 -7.65
C ALA A 122 16.02 3.33 -7.48
N ILE A 123 16.59 2.22 -6.96
CA ILE A 123 15.83 1.03 -6.59
C ILE A 123 14.83 1.34 -5.48
N ALA A 124 15.27 2.05 -4.43
CA ALA A 124 14.40 2.42 -3.32
C ALA A 124 13.27 3.36 -3.77
N ASP A 125 13.59 4.39 -4.54
CA ASP A 125 12.63 5.35 -5.08
C ASP A 125 11.53 4.67 -5.92
N LEU A 126 11.93 3.80 -6.85
CA LEU A 126 10.95 3.06 -7.66
C LEU A 126 10.15 2.08 -6.80
N GLY A 127 10.79 1.42 -5.82
CA GLY A 127 10.12 0.55 -4.86
C GLY A 127 9.08 1.28 -4.01
N TYR A 128 9.36 2.51 -3.56
CA TYR A 128 8.41 3.34 -2.84
C TYR A 128 7.23 3.74 -3.71
N LEU A 129 7.47 4.19 -4.94
CA LEU A 129 6.37 4.56 -5.85
C LEU A 129 5.44 3.37 -6.16
N LEU A 130 6.00 2.18 -6.35
CA LEU A 130 5.22 0.94 -6.55
C LEU A 130 4.44 0.55 -5.28
N ASN A 131 4.99 0.83 -4.10
CA ASN A 131 4.30 0.62 -2.84
C ASN A 131 3.16 1.62 -2.64
N ASP A 132 3.38 2.90 -2.96
CA ASP A 132 2.37 3.95 -2.89
C ASP A 132 1.14 3.58 -3.71
N ASN A 133 1.36 3.02 -4.91
CA ASN A 133 0.27 2.54 -5.76
C ASN A 133 -0.62 1.49 -5.05
N VAL A 134 0.01 0.55 -4.35
CA VAL A 134 -0.72 -0.44 -3.54
C VAL A 134 -1.44 0.22 -2.36
N GLU A 135 -0.74 1.05 -1.60
CA GLU A 135 -1.26 1.65 -0.37
C GLU A 135 -2.42 2.60 -0.64
N VAL A 136 -2.34 3.44 -1.67
CA VAL A 136 -3.40 4.44 -1.95
C VAL A 136 -4.68 3.78 -2.44
N ILE A 137 -4.60 2.63 -3.11
CA ILE A 137 -5.76 1.86 -3.53
C ILE A 137 -6.37 1.08 -2.36
N THR A 138 -5.53 0.46 -1.52
CA THR A 138 -5.98 -0.47 -0.48
C THR A 138 -6.21 0.17 0.88
N ALA A 139 -5.78 1.43 1.07
CA ALA A 139 -5.95 2.16 2.31
C ALA A 139 -7.43 2.23 2.70
N PRO A 140 -7.77 1.91 3.96
CA PRO A 140 -9.13 2.07 4.43
C PRO A 140 -9.54 3.56 4.35
N PRO A 141 -10.82 3.86 4.09
CA PRO A 141 -11.31 5.23 4.10
C PRO A 141 -10.96 5.92 5.41
N GLN A 142 -10.34 7.10 5.34
CA GLN A 142 -10.08 7.89 6.53
C GLN A 142 -11.40 8.40 7.11
N ALA A 143 -11.46 8.47 8.45
CA ALA A 143 -12.61 9.08 9.11
C ALA A 143 -12.76 10.54 8.65
N PRO A 144 -13.99 11.06 8.50
CA PRO A 144 -14.19 12.49 8.25
C PRO A 144 -13.52 13.30 9.37
N VAL A 145 -12.73 14.30 8.99
CA VAL A 145 -12.17 15.30 9.91
C VAL A 145 -13.23 16.32 10.33
#